data_AF-W5JR67-F1
#
_entry.id   AF-W5JR67-F1
#
_cell.length_a   1.000
_cell.length_b   1.000
_cell.length_c   1.000
_cell.angle_alpha   90.00
_cell.angle_beta   90.00
_cell.angle_gamma   90.00
#
_symmetry.space_group_name_H-M   'P 1'
#
loop_
_entity.id
_entity.type
_entity.pdbx_description
1 polymer ?
#
loop_
_entity_poly.entity_id
_entity_poly.type
_entity_poly.pdbx_seq_one_letter_code
_entity_poly.pdbx_strand_id
1 'polypeptide(L)'
;MSTGDITPKDSGLLAEEQVRLFERRRRFNINDKIKELGTLLPKNIDGSSNELNGKDGRVNKGTILKGTVDYVKELKLEVSLLRRNDEVIMALRNENAMLLKRVTSKGESQVSPSKQGIVRVKFYLYVEMCENNLQLENHVKRLQNLRKELNYIDETDWQYSSMDKFLGRNQ
;
A
#
# COMPACT_ATOMS: atom_id res chain seq x y z
N MET A 1 -9.66 53.82 42.29
CA MET A 1 -9.54 52.98 41.08
C MET A 1 -8.49 53.63 40.20
N SER A 2 -7.25 53.13 40.22
CA SER A 2 -6.17 53.67 39.38
C SER A 2 -6.37 53.09 37.99
N THR A 3 -6.93 53.88 37.07
CA THR A 3 -6.84 53.60 35.64
C THR A 3 -5.38 53.82 35.26
N GLY A 4 -4.59 52.74 35.30
CA GLY A 4 -3.22 52.77 34.82
C GLY A 4 -3.25 53.09 33.33
N ASP A 5 -2.91 54.33 32.99
CA ASP A 5 -2.75 54.77 31.61
C ASP A 5 -1.67 53.89 30.96
N ILE A 6 -2.12 53.04 30.03
CA ILE A 6 -1.24 52.20 29.23
C ILE A 6 -0.39 53.15 28.40
N THR A 7 0.91 53.18 28.66
CA THR A 7 1.80 54.08 27.92
C THR A 7 1.86 53.65 26.45
N PRO A 8 2.10 54.57 25.49
CA PRO A 8 2.22 54.22 24.07
C PRO A 8 3.28 53.15 23.76
N LYS A 9 4.23 52.94 24.68
CA LYS A 9 5.29 51.93 24.58
C LYS A 9 4.77 50.51 24.95
N ASP A 10 3.87 50.42 25.91
CA ASP A 10 3.26 49.17 26.37
C ASP A 10 2.23 48.63 25.36
N SER A 11 1.49 49.53 24.70
CA SER A 11 0.58 49.16 23.60
C SER A 11 1.32 48.60 22.39
N GLY A 12 2.51 49.12 22.07
CA GLY A 12 3.39 48.58 21.02
C GLY A 12 3.92 47.17 21.35
N LEU A 13 4.33 46.93 22.59
CA LEU A 13 4.79 45.61 23.06
C LEU A 13 3.68 44.55 23.02
N LEU A 14 2.45 44.92 23.41
CA LEU A 14 1.28 44.05 23.33
C LEU A 14 0.91 43.70 21.88
N ALA A 15 1.05 44.64 20.95
CA ALA A 15 0.83 44.39 19.53
C ALA A 15 1.88 43.43 18.95
N GLU A 16 3.16 43.61 19.30
CA GLU A 16 4.22 42.69 18.90
C GLU A 16 4.02 41.27 19.45
N GLU A 17 3.58 41.14 20.71
CA GLU A 17 3.31 39.86 21.32
C GLU A 17 2.13 39.15 20.64
N GLN A 18 1.06 39.88 20.31
CA GLN A 18 -0.05 39.35 19.53
C GLN A 18 0.41 38.85 18.15
N VAL A 19 1.25 39.61 17.45
CA VAL A 19 1.84 39.20 16.18
C VAL A 19 2.69 37.94 16.34
N ARG A 20 3.51 37.85 17.40
CA ARG A 20 4.30 36.65 17.71
C ARG A 20 3.40 35.42 17.96
N LEU A 21 2.30 35.58 18.68
CA LEU A 21 1.34 34.51 18.96
C LEU A 21 0.63 34.04 17.69
N PHE A 22 0.19 34.97 16.84
CA PHE A 22 -0.45 34.66 15.56
C PHE A 22 0.53 33.94 14.62
N GLU A 23 1.75 34.44 14.52
CA GLU A 23 2.82 33.83 13.74
C GLU A 23 3.11 32.40 14.21
N ARG A 24 3.19 32.19 15.53
CA ARG A 24 3.38 30.87 16.14
C ARG A 24 2.22 29.94 15.82
N ARG A 25 0.97 30.41 15.92
CA ARG A 25 -0.23 29.61 15.58
C ARG A 25 -0.23 29.21 14.10
N ARG A 26 0.09 30.14 13.20
CA ARG A 26 0.20 29.86 11.75
C ARG A 26 1.28 28.80 11.49
N ARG A 27 2.47 28.92 12.11
CA ARG A 27 3.54 27.91 11.98
C ARG A 27 3.11 26.53 12.45
N PHE A 28 2.39 26.45 13.57
CA PHE A 28 1.86 25.17 14.07
C PHE A 28 0.90 24.53 13.07
N ASN A 29 -0.07 25.30 12.57
CA ASN A 29 -1.03 24.79 11.58
C ASN A 29 -0.33 24.26 10.31
N ILE A 30 0.62 25.03 9.76
CA ILE A 30 1.41 24.60 8.59
C ILE A 30 2.15 23.28 8.88
N ASN A 31 2.79 23.17 10.05
CA ASN A 31 3.52 21.96 10.41
C ASN A 31 2.62 20.74 10.57
N ASP A 32 1.44 20.92 11.15
CA ASP A 32 0.48 19.85 11.36
C ASP A 32 -0.08 19.35 10.01
N LYS A 33 -0.38 20.27 9.09
CA LYS A 33 -0.79 19.90 7.72
C LYS A 33 0.30 19.17 6.96
N ILE A 34 1.56 19.57 7.09
CA ILE A 34 2.66 18.83 6.47
C ILE A 34 2.79 17.42 7.08
N LYS A 35 2.61 17.24 8.39
CA LYS A 35 2.63 15.91 9.01
C LYS A 35 1.45 15.04 8.54
N GLU A 36 0.26 15.60 8.47
CA GLU A 36 -0.95 14.93 7.98
C GLU A 36 -0.72 14.42 6.54
N LEU A 37 -0.20 15.27 5.64
CA LEU A 37 0.16 14.86 4.29
C LEU A 37 1.14 13.69 4.27
N GLY A 38 2.14 13.70 5.17
CA GLY A 38 3.09 12.60 5.31
C GLY A 38 2.44 11.26 5.62
N THR A 39 1.33 11.24 6.37
CA THR A 39 0.60 10.00 6.69
C THR A 39 -0.24 9.44 5.54
N LEU A 40 -0.55 10.27 4.54
CA LEU A 40 -1.35 9.87 3.37
C LEU A 40 -0.48 9.33 2.22
N LEU A 41 0.84 9.46 2.33
CA LEU A 41 1.75 8.96 1.30
C LEU A 41 1.89 7.43 1.35
N PRO A 42 2.06 6.76 0.19
CA PRO A 42 2.33 5.33 0.14
C PRO A 42 3.60 4.96 0.92
N LYS A 43 3.53 3.89 1.72
CA LYS A 43 4.64 3.43 2.59
C LYS A 43 5.79 2.78 1.81
N ASN A 44 5.53 2.40 0.56
CA ASN A 44 6.34 1.58 -0.32
C ASN A 44 6.88 2.34 -1.54
N ILE A 45 6.90 3.69 -1.49
CA ILE A 45 7.83 4.44 -2.34
C ILE A 45 9.22 4.15 -1.78
N ASP A 46 10.04 3.43 -2.57
CA ASP A 46 11.34 2.83 -2.21
C ASP A 46 12.34 3.83 -1.61
N GLY A 47 12.20 4.05 -0.31
CA GLY A 47 12.93 5.06 0.45
C GLY A 47 12.11 5.65 1.60
N SER A 48 10.81 5.42 1.69
CA SER A 48 9.93 6.22 2.56
C SER A 48 10.10 6.01 4.09
N SER A 49 10.64 4.88 4.53
CA SER A 49 10.98 4.67 5.95
C SER A 49 12.35 5.30 6.32
N ASN A 50 13.30 5.33 5.39
CA ASN A 50 14.71 5.66 5.65
C ASN A 50 15.20 6.96 4.97
N GLU A 51 14.46 7.52 4.01
CA GLU A 51 14.73 8.75 3.25
C GLU A 51 13.68 9.86 3.45
N LEU A 52 12.43 9.56 3.87
CA LEU A 52 11.57 10.61 4.42
C LEU A 52 12.15 11.14 5.72
N ASN A 53 12.79 10.25 6.45
CA ASN A 53 13.69 10.58 7.52
C ASN A 53 15.01 11.04 6.88
N GLY A 54 15.46 12.27 7.16
CA GLY A 54 16.86 12.63 6.87
C GLY A 54 17.80 11.61 7.51
N LYS A 55 19.12 11.67 7.21
CA LYS A 55 20.16 10.77 7.76
C LYS A 55 20.06 10.50 9.29
N ASP A 56 19.34 11.34 10.04
CA ASP A 56 19.09 11.25 11.48
C ASP A 56 17.68 10.74 11.89
N GLY A 57 16.87 10.13 11.02
CA GLY A 57 15.52 9.68 11.44
C GLY A 57 14.46 10.79 11.48
N ARG A 58 14.74 11.98 10.94
CA ARG A 58 13.88 13.16 11.02
C ARG A 58 13.07 13.41 9.75
N VAL A 59 11.75 13.35 9.86
CA VAL A 59 10.81 13.61 8.76
C VAL A 59 11.07 14.98 8.10
N ASN A 60 11.52 14.98 6.84
CA ASN A 60 11.85 16.18 6.09
C ASN A 60 10.61 16.76 5.39
N LYS A 61 10.24 18.00 5.73
CA LYS A 61 9.09 18.71 5.14
C LYS A 61 9.17 18.79 3.62
N GLY A 62 10.37 19.00 3.06
CA GLY A 62 10.57 19.09 1.61
C GLY A 62 10.25 17.76 0.91
N THR A 63 10.69 16.64 1.50
CA THR A 63 10.41 15.31 0.96
C THR A 63 8.93 14.98 1.02
N ILE A 64 8.23 15.29 2.12
CA ILE A 64 6.77 15.12 2.21
C ILE A 64 6.08 15.93 1.11
N LEU A 65 6.39 17.23 0.99
CA LEU A 65 5.73 18.10 0.02
C LEU A 65 5.96 17.62 -1.42
N LYS A 66 7.18 17.20 -1.76
CA LYS A 66 7.48 16.64 -3.08
C LYS A 66 6.68 15.36 -3.31
N GLY A 67 6.72 14.42 -2.36
CA GLY A 67 5.96 13.16 -2.43
C GLY A 67 4.46 13.40 -2.56
N THR A 68 3.90 14.39 -1.86
CA THR A 68 2.49 14.77 -1.98
C THR A 68 2.16 15.23 -3.39
N VAL A 69 2.99 16.09 -3.98
CA VAL A 69 2.76 16.59 -5.34
C VAL A 69 2.82 15.46 -6.36
N ASP A 70 3.82 14.59 -6.26
CA ASP A 70 4.00 13.47 -7.19
C ASP A 70 2.86 12.46 -7.05
N TYR A 71 2.46 12.13 -5.82
CA TYR A 71 1.34 11.22 -5.57
C TYR A 71 -0.01 11.77 -6.06
N VAL A 72 -0.26 13.08 -5.90
CA VAL A 72 -1.47 13.71 -6.48
C VAL A 72 -1.49 13.61 -8.00
N LYS A 73 -0.34 13.72 -8.68
CA LYS A 73 -0.28 13.54 -10.14
C LYS A 73 -0.59 12.10 -10.53
N GLU A 74 -0.03 11.14 -9.81
CA GLU A 74 -0.28 9.72 -10.01
C GLU A 74 -1.76 9.37 -9.82
N LEU A 75 -2.37 9.79 -8.71
CA LEU A 75 -3.79 9.58 -8.45
C LEU A 75 -4.69 10.20 -9.52
N LYS A 76 -4.33 11.37 -10.07
CA LYS A 76 -5.08 11.97 -11.19
C LYS A 76 -5.03 11.11 -12.45
N LEU A 77 -3.87 10.53 -12.76
CA LEU A 77 -3.73 9.62 -13.90
C LEU A 77 -4.51 8.32 -13.66
N GLU A 78 -4.44 7.78 -12.45
CA GLU A 78 -5.16 6.56 -12.05
C GLU A 78 -6.68 6.74 -12.16
N VAL A 79 -7.23 7.85 -11.64
CA VAL A 79 -8.65 8.18 -11.79
C VAL A 79 -9.06 8.29 -13.27
N SER A 80 -8.20 8.86 -14.12
CA SER A 80 -8.48 8.91 -15.57
C SER A 80 -8.46 7.53 -16.23
N LEU A 81 -7.58 6.63 -15.78
CA LEU A 81 -7.51 5.25 -16.27
C LEU A 81 -8.74 4.45 -15.83
N LEU A 82 -9.15 4.57 -14.57
CA LEU A 82 -10.33 3.89 -14.02
C LEU A 82 -11.60 4.27 -14.81
N ARG A 83 -11.79 5.55 -15.14
CA ARG A 83 -12.93 5.98 -15.97
C ARG A 83 -12.95 5.33 -17.35
N ARG A 84 -11.79 5.23 -18.02
CA ARG A 84 -11.69 4.54 -19.31
C ARG A 84 -11.95 3.04 -19.17
N ASN A 85 -11.47 2.42 -18.10
CA ASN A 85 -11.74 1.01 -17.83
C ASN A 85 -13.23 0.75 -17.59
N ASP A 86 -13.95 1.64 -16.91
CA ASP A 86 -15.40 1.51 -16.72
C ASP A 86 -16.16 1.49 -18.06
N GLU A 87 -15.77 2.34 -19.02
CA GLU A 87 -16.34 2.34 -20.37
C GLU A 87 -16.10 1.01 -21.09
N VAL A 88 -14.88 0.48 -21.01
CA VAL A 88 -14.52 -0.82 -21.59
C VAL A 88 -15.28 -1.96 -20.92
N ILE A 89 -15.41 -1.94 -19.58
CA ILE A 89 -16.16 -2.95 -18.82
C ILE A 89 -17.64 -2.90 -19.22
N MET A 90 -18.23 -1.71 -19.38
CA MET A 90 -19.61 -1.58 -19.86
C MET A 90 -19.79 -2.11 -21.28
N ALA A 91 -18.86 -1.82 -22.19
CA ALA A 91 -18.87 -2.35 -23.55
C ALA A 91 -18.80 -3.88 -23.56
N LEU A 92 -17.87 -4.47 -22.80
CA LEU A 92 -17.73 -5.93 -22.66
C LEU A 92 -18.96 -6.58 -22.03
N ARG A 93 -19.58 -5.94 -21.03
CA ARG A 93 -20.82 -6.44 -20.43
C ARG A 93 -21.97 -6.43 -21.44
N ASN A 94 -22.09 -5.37 -22.24
CA ASN A 94 -23.10 -5.29 -23.30
C ASN A 94 -22.86 -6.35 -24.38
N GLU A 95 -21.61 -6.54 -24.81
CA GLU A 95 -21.26 -7.58 -25.77
C GLU A 95 -21.56 -8.98 -25.23
N ASN A 96 -21.15 -9.29 -23.99
CA ASN A 96 -21.47 -10.55 -23.33
C ASN A 96 -22.98 -10.76 -23.20
N ALA A 97 -23.75 -9.72 -22.88
CA ALA A 97 -25.21 -9.82 -22.83
C ALA A 97 -25.82 -10.15 -24.20
N MET A 98 -25.29 -9.57 -25.28
CA MET A 98 -25.72 -9.87 -26.64
C MET A 98 -25.32 -11.28 -27.07
N LEU A 99 -24.10 -11.71 -26.75
CA LEU A 99 -23.63 -13.06 -27.02
C LEU A 99 -24.45 -14.10 -26.25
N LEU A 100 -24.75 -13.84 -24.97
CA LEU A 100 -25.59 -14.71 -24.15
C LEU A 100 -27.00 -14.82 -24.75
N LYS A 101 -27.62 -13.70 -25.14
CA LYS A 101 -28.90 -13.70 -25.86
C LYS A 101 -28.84 -14.52 -27.15
N ARG A 102 -27.74 -14.42 -27.91
CA ARG A 102 -27.55 -15.20 -29.15
C ARG A 102 -27.38 -16.69 -28.86
N VAL A 103 -26.72 -17.06 -27.77
CA VAL A 103 -26.57 -18.46 -27.34
C VAL A 103 -27.91 -19.03 -26.90
N THR A 104 -28.69 -18.29 -26.11
CA THR A 104 -30.02 -18.75 -25.66
C THR A 104 -31.05 -18.75 -26.79
N SER A 105 -31.04 -17.76 -27.68
CA SER A 105 -31.93 -17.70 -28.84
C SER A 105 -31.57 -18.71 -29.95
N LYS A 106 -30.32 -19.16 -30.02
CA LYS A 106 -29.89 -20.25 -30.92
C LYS A 106 -30.29 -21.64 -30.43
N GLY A 107 -31.06 -21.74 -29.35
CA GLY A 107 -31.87 -22.92 -29.11
C GLY A 107 -32.26 -23.11 -27.65
N GLU A 108 -33.53 -22.84 -27.36
CA GLU A 108 -34.36 -23.60 -26.42
C GLU A 108 -34.66 -25.03 -26.95
N SER A 109 -33.78 -25.58 -27.79
CA SER A 109 -33.65 -27.02 -27.82
C SER A 109 -32.91 -27.37 -26.53
N GLN A 110 -33.47 -28.26 -25.71
CA GLN A 110 -32.76 -28.95 -24.65
C GLN A 110 -31.52 -29.66 -25.25
N VAL A 111 -30.43 -28.94 -25.52
CA VAL A 111 -29.20 -29.52 -26.01
C VAL A 111 -28.48 -30.04 -24.78
N SER A 112 -28.75 -31.31 -24.49
CA SER A 112 -27.93 -32.08 -23.57
C SER A 112 -26.45 -31.87 -23.93
N PRO A 113 -25.56 -31.64 -22.94
CA PRO A 113 -24.15 -31.41 -23.23
C PRO A 113 -23.61 -32.54 -24.10
N SER A 114 -23.05 -32.20 -25.26
CA SER A 114 -22.45 -33.20 -26.16
C SER A 114 -21.46 -34.06 -25.38
N LYS A 115 -21.43 -35.37 -25.65
CA LYS A 115 -20.42 -36.28 -25.07
C LYS A 115 -19.00 -35.73 -25.23
N GLN A 116 -18.69 -35.10 -26.37
CA GLN A 116 -17.39 -34.46 -26.60
C GLN A 116 -17.17 -33.22 -25.72
N GLY A 117 -18.22 -32.41 -25.49
CA GLY A 117 -18.17 -31.28 -24.58
C GLY A 117 -17.89 -31.71 -23.14
N ILE A 118 -18.56 -32.77 -22.67
CA ILE A 118 -18.32 -33.35 -21.34
C ILE A 118 -16.89 -33.88 -21.22
N VAL A 119 -16.38 -34.60 -22.23
CA VAL A 119 -14.99 -35.10 -22.23
C VAL A 119 -13.99 -33.95 -22.17
N ARG A 120 -14.20 -32.87 -22.93
CA ARG A 120 -13.33 -31.69 -22.89
C ARG A 120 -13.30 -31.04 -21.51
N VAL A 121 -14.46 -30.80 -20.91
CA VAL A 121 -14.53 -30.21 -19.56
C VAL A 121 -13.86 -31.11 -18.52
N LYS A 122 -14.10 -32.43 -18.58
CA LYS A 122 -13.43 -33.40 -17.70
C LYS A 122 -11.91 -33.38 -17.86
N PHE A 123 -11.42 -33.24 -19.09
CA PHE A 123 -9.98 -33.13 -19.35
C PHE A 123 -9.39 -31.87 -18.71
N TYR A 124 -10.00 -30.69 -18.90
CA TYR A 124 -9.51 -29.46 -18.29
C TYR A 124 -9.49 -29.51 -16.76
N LEU A 125 -10.56 -30.04 -16.15
CA LEU A 125 -10.61 -30.22 -14.69
C LEU A 125 -9.53 -31.18 -14.19
N TYR A 126 -9.25 -32.25 -14.95
CA TYR A 126 -8.18 -33.19 -14.60
C TYR A 126 -6.81 -32.53 -14.67
N VAL A 127 -6.53 -31.76 -15.73
CA VAL A 127 -5.26 -31.02 -15.86
C VAL A 127 -5.07 -30.04 -14.71
N GLU A 128 -6.09 -29.25 -14.36
CA GLU A 128 -6.06 -28.31 -13.24
C GLU A 128 -5.81 -29.02 -11.90
N MET A 129 -6.48 -30.15 -11.67
CA MET A 129 -6.27 -30.95 -10.46
C MET A 129 -4.84 -31.51 -10.38
N CYS A 130 -4.27 -31.97 -11.49
CA CYS A 130 -2.89 -32.44 -11.55
C CYS A 130 -1.89 -31.32 -11.27
N GLU A 131 -2.12 -30.12 -11.81
CA GLU A 131 -1.27 -28.95 -11.57
C GLU A 131 -1.29 -28.54 -10.09
N ASN A 132 -2.47 -28.48 -9.48
CA ASN A 132 -2.63 -28.19 -8.06
C ASN A 132 -1.92 -29.23 -7.16
N ASN A 133 -2.04 -30.52 -7.49
CA ASN A 133 -1.35 -31.58 -6.75
C ASN A 133 0.18 -31.48 -6.88
N LEU A 134 0.69 -31.15 -8.07
CA LEU A 134 2.12 -30.95 -8.28
C LEU A 134 2.64 -29.75 -7.48
N GLN A 135 1.89 -28.65 -7.43
CA GLN A 135 2.23 -27.49 -6.60
C GLN A 135 2.28 -27.87 -5.13
N LEU A 136 1.31 -28.64 -4.64
CA LEU A 136 1.30 -29.12 -3.26
C LEU A 136 2.53 -29.97 -2.94
N GLU A 137 2.90 -30.90 -3.82
CA GLU A 137 4.10 -31.72 -3.65
C GLU A 137 5.37 -30.88 -3.59
N ASN A 138 5.49 -29.87 -4.45
CA ASN A 138 6.62 -28.94 -4.45
C ASN A 138 6.69 -28.13 -3.14
N HIS A 139 5.56 -27.66 -2.62
CA HIS A 139 5.51 -26.96 -1.33
C HIS A 139 5.94 -27.85 -0.17
N VAL A 140 5.49 -29.12 -0.16
CA VAL A 140 5.90 -30.10 0.86
C VAL A 140 7.41 -30.33 0.82
N LYS A 141 8.00 -30.53 -0.38
CA LYS A 141 9.45 -30.68 -0.56
C LYS A 141 10.21 -29.45 -0.05
N ARG A 142 9.72 -28.25 -0.34
CA ARG A 142 10.32 -27.01 0.16
C ARG A 142 10.30 -26.92 1.69
N LEU A 143 9.17 -27.26 2.31
CA LEU A 143 9.04 -27.28 3.78
C LEU A 143 9.99 -28.32 4.42
N GLN A 144 10.15 -29.49 3.79
CA GLN A 144 11.10 -30.50 4.24
C GLN A 144 12.55 -29.99 4.17
N ASN A 145 12.93 -29.30 3.09
CA ASN A 145 14.27 -28.72 2.96
C ASN A 145 14.51 -27.61 3.99
N LEU A 146 13.57 -26.67 4.15
CA LEU A 146 13.66 -25.62 5.16
C LEU A 146 13.77 -26.20 6.58
N ARG A 147 13.03 -27.28 6.87
CA ARG A 147 13.14 -27.98 8.16
C ARG A 147 14.54 -28.58 8.35
N LYS A 148 15.16 -29.14 7.30
CA LYS A 148 16.54 -29.63 7.37
C LYS A 148 17.54 -28.51 7.61
N GLU A 149 17.38 -27.38 6.92
CA GLU A 149 18.23 -26.20 7.12
C GLU A 149 18.09 -25.65 8.56
N LEU A 150 16.86 -25.55 9.07
CA LEU A 150 16.61 -25.10 10.44
C LEU A 150 17.25 -26.05 11.46
N ASN A 151 17.05 -27.36 11.29
CA ASN A 151 17.69 -28.35 12.15
C ASN A 151 19.22 -28.25 12.10
N TYR A 152 19.80 -28.05 10.92
CA TYR A 152 21.25 -27.88 10.78
C TYR A 152 21.75 -26.62 11.50
N ILE A 153 21.02 -25.51 11.40
CA ILE A 153 21.34 -24.29 12.15
C ILE A 153 21.27 -24.56 13.65
N ASP A 154 20.21 -25.20 14.14
CA ASP A 154 20.07 -25.56 15.56
C ASP A 154 21.21 -26.47 16.04
N GLU A 155 21.59 -27.48 15.24
CA GLU A 155 22.69 -28.39 15.55
C GLU A 155 24.07 -27.72 15.50
N THR A 156 24.21 -26.63 14.74
CA THR A 156 25.46 -25.88 14.58
C THR A 156 25.49 -24.55 15.33
N ASP A 157 24.44 -24.21 16.08
CA ASP A 157 24.30 -22.92 16.78
C ASP A 157 25.48 -22.69 17.75
N TRP A 158 25.94 -23.74 18.42
CA TRP A 158 27.10 -23.70 19.32
C TRP A 158 28.42 -23.28 18.64
N GLN A 159 28.54 -23.39 17.32
CA GLN A 159 29.74 -23.02 16.56
C GLN A 159 29.89 -21.50 16.42
N TYR A 160 28.81 -20.75 16.63
CA TYR A 160 28.78 -19.31 16.41
C TYR A 160 28.53 -18.57 17.73
N SER A 161 29.17 -17.42 17.91
CA SER A 161 28.85 -16.55 19.06
C SER A 161 27.50 -15.89 18.83
N SER A 162 26.62 -15.88 19.84
CA SER A 162 25.31 -15.20 19.75
C SER A 162 25.46 -13.78 19.20
N MET A 163 24.58 -13.43 18.26
CA MET A 163 24.54 -12.11 17.63
C MET A 163 24.31 -10.99 18.67
N ASP A 164 23.69 -11.30 19.82
CA ASP A 164 23.49 -10.37 20.94
C ASP A 164 24.82 -9.85 21.49
N LYS A 165 25.88 -10.67 21.45
CA LYS A 165 27.23 -10.29 21.85
C LYS A 165 27.82 -9.20 20.95
N PHE A 166 27.45 -9.18 19.67
CA PHE A 166 27.87 -8.17 18.70
C PHE A 166 26.95 -6.94 18.69
N LEU A 167 25.68 -7.11 19.05
CA LEU A 167 24.69 -6.03 19.14
C LEU A 167 24.71 -5.29 20.50
N GLY A 168 25.62 -5.66 21.40
CA GLY A 168 25.77 -5.01 22.71
C GLY A 168 24.57 -5.21 23.64
N ARG A 169 23.68 -6.16 23.33
CA ARG A 169 22.54 -6.53 24.18
C ARG A 169 22.97 -7.62 25.15
N ASN A 170 23.91 -7.30 26.02
CA ASN A 170 24.17 -8.14 27.19
C ASN A 170 23.25 -7.67 28.32
N GLN A 171 22.18 -8.41 28.57
CA GLN A 171 21.63 -8.69 29.91
C GLN A 171 20.92 -10.04 29.89
#